data_AF-E9DUT3-F1
#
_entry.id   AF-E9DUT3-F1
#
_cell.length_a   1.000
_cell.length_b   1.000
_cell.length_c   1.000
_cell.angle_alpha   90.00
_cell.angle_beta   90.00
_cell.angle_gamma   90.00
#
_symmetry.space_group_name_H-M   'P 1'
#
loop_
_entity.id
_entity.type
_entity.pdbx_description
1 polymer ?
#
loop_
_entity_poly.entity_id
_entity_poly.type
_entity_poly.pdbx_seq_one_letter_code
_entity_poly.pdbx_strand_id
1 'polypeptide(L)'
;MSFRALASKPPKGSVSMDPNCAICHAPATLACECEARGLEMAIRQAEDHMMRSVYNDIRSWVRGHAQDYVLEYFRLLTERRKNAHTTHLDQITAHSFYHYNAPPHPNQIAEAQGALKRGIDEDWQASVQRYPEVLEYFYGLVELSLPADDEPAVKDPPLSALNGHRKATRRSLEGSTSTSSEGRRAPPALSGAPFPPTSYSGRDLALDRRGSQPPARRPSTAHMPPPPSSYYGGFR
;
A
#
# COMPACT_ATOMS: atom_id res chain seq x y z
N MET A 1 31.91 -27.47 -6.00
CA MET A 1 32.25 -28.05 -7.32
C MET A 1 32.04 -26.96 -8.35
N SER A 2 33.10 -26.55 -9.05
CA SER A 2 33.11 -25.37 -9.94
C SER A 2 32.88 -25.82 -11.39
N PHE A 3 31.75 -25.43 -11.99
CA PHE A 3 31.47 -25.71 -13.39
C PHE A 3 32.21 -24.70 -14.27
N ARG A 4 33.38 -25.11 -14.77
CA ARG A 4 34.04 -24.40 -15.88
C ARG A 4 33.20 -24.59 -17.14
N ALA A 5 32.60 -23.50 -17.63
CA ALA A 5 32.01 -23.47 -18.96
C ALA A 5 33.12 -23.73 -20.00
N LEU A 6 32.95 -24.80 -20.77
CA LEU A 6 33.78 -25.07 -21.94
C LEU A 6 33.49 -23.98 -22.98
N ALA A 7 34.48 -23.14 -23.26
CA ALA A 7 34.41 -22.17 -24.35
C ALA A 7 34.33 -22.93 -25.69
N SER A 8 33.11 -23.04 -26.23
CA SER A 8 32.92 -23.55 -27.58
C SER A 8 33.53 -22.56 -28.57
N LYS A 9 34.51 -23.01 -29.34
CA LYS A 9 35.06 -22.21 -30.45
C LYS A 9 33.90 -21.94 -31.43
N PRO A 10 33.65 -20.67 -31.81
CA PRO A 10 32.62 -20.37 -32.78
C PRO A 10 32.94 -21.07 -34.11
N PRO A 11 31.93 -21.60 -34.81
CA PRO A 11 32.13 -22.30 -36.07
C PRO A 11 32.85 -21.41 -37.07
N LYS A 12 33.84 -21.98 -37.79
CA LYS A 12 34.55 -21.31 -38.89
C LYS A 12 33.52 -20.79 -39.91
N GLY A 13 33.41 -19.47 -40.03
CA GLY A 13 32.46 -18.79 -40.92
C GLY A 13 31.40 -17.94 -40.23
N SER A 14 31.36 -17.88 -38.88
CA SER A 14 30.49 -16.94 -38.17
C SER A 14 31.07 -15.52 -38.22
N VAL A 15 30.36 -14.61 -38.89
CA VAL A 15 30.65 -13.18 -38.85
C VAL A 15 30.04 -12.62 -37.57
N SER A 16 30.89 -12.19 -36.64
CA SER A 16 30.47 -11.42 -35.46
C SER A 16 30.41 -9.95 -35.85
N MET A 17 29.21 -9.37 -35.80
CA MET A 17 28.96 -7.94 -35.99
C MET A 17 28.24 -7.47 -34.73
N ASP A 18 28.93 -6.70 -33.89
CA ASP A 18 28.30 -6.11 -32.72
C ASP A 18 27.41 -4.94 -33.15
N PRO A 19 26.18 -4.83 -32.63
CA PRO A 19 25.28 -3.74 -32.99
C PRO A 19 25.79 -2.41 -32.43
N ASN A 20 25.52 -1.32 -33.15
CA ASN A 20 25.64 0.02 -32.59
C ASN A 20 24.58 0.23 -31.51
N CYS A 21 24.84 1.15 -30.57
CA CYS A 21 23.88 1.49 -29.52
C CYS A 21 22.51 1.87 -30.11
N ALA A 22 21.43 1.26 -29.62
CA ALA A 22 20.05 1.49 -30.04
C ALA A 22 19.53 2.91 -29.72
N ILE A 23 20.21 3.65 -28.84
CA ILE A 23 19.79 4.98 -28.38
C ILE A 23 20.64 6.09 -29.02
N CYS A 24 21.97 5.98 -29.01
CA CYS A 24 22.86 7.02 -29.53
C CYS A 24 23.60 6.64 -30.81
N HIS A 25 23.43 5.39 -31.29
CA HIS A 25 24.07 4.85 -32.50
C HIS A 25 25.60 4.81 -32.48
N ALA A 26 26.23 5.01 -31.31
CA ALA A 26 27.66 4.82 -31.14
C ALA A 26 28.07 3.35 -31.39
N PRO A 27 29.26 3.10 -31.94
CA PRO A 27 29.75 1.75 -32.18
C PRO A 27 29.96 1.00 -30.86
N ALA A 28 29.80 -0.33 -30.87
CA ALA A 28 29.96 -1.19 -29.70
C ALA A 28 31.33 -1.02 -29.01
N THR A 29 32.37 -0.70 -29.78
CA THR A 29 33.73 -0.43 -29.28
C THR A 29 33.80 0.74 -28.29
N LEU A 30 32.84 1.67 -28.35
CA LEU A 30 32.78 2.82 -27.44
C LEU A 30 32.13 2.47 -26.09
N ALA A 31 31.44 1.32 -25.98
CA ALA A 31 30.84 0.81 -24.76
C ALA A 31 30.05 1.87 -23.94
N CYS A 32 29.22 2.68 -24.61
CA CYS A 32 28.42 3.70 -23.93
C CYS A 32 27.33 3.10 -23.02
N GLU A 33 26.89 3.85 -22.00
CA GLU A 33 25.93 3.38 -20.99
C GLU A 33 24.46 3.69 -21.32
N CYS A 34 24.15 4.15 -22.53
CA CYS A 34 22.79 4.62 -22.84
C CYS A 34 21.72 3.53 -22.68
N GLU A 35 21.96 2.33 -23.22
CA GLU A 35 21.00 1.21 -23.13
C GLU A 35 20.83 0.71 -21.70
N ALA A 36 21.92 0.61 -20.94
CA ALA A 36 21.89 0.21 -19.54
C ALA A 36 21.05 1.19 -18.71
N ARG A 37 21.27 2.51 -18.87
CA ARG A 37 20.47 3.53 -18.20
C ARG A 37 19.00 3.52 -18.64
N GLY A 38 18.75 3.29 -19.94
CA GLY A 38 17.39 3.14 -20.46
C GLY A 38 16.65 1.97 -19.81
N LEU A 39 17.32 0.82 -19.66
CA LEU A 39 16.78 -0.34 -18.97
C LEU A 39 16.50 -0.05 -17.49
N GLU A 40 17.45 0.55 -16.77
CA GLU A 40 17.26 0.92 -15.36
C GLU A 40 16.04 1.83 -15.17
N MET A 41 15.84 2.81 -16.06
CA MET A 41 14.67 3.69 -16.03
C MET A 41 13.37 2.92 -16.29
N ALA A 42 13.37 2.01 -17.26
CA ALA A 42 12.20 1.18 -17.57
C ALA A 42 11.84 0.26 -16.40
N ILE A 43 12.83 -0.33 -15.72
CA ILE A 43 12.62 -1.13 -14.50
C ILE A 43 11.95 -0.29 -13.42
N ARG A 44 12.50 0.90 -13.11
CA ARG A 44 11.91 1.80 -12.09
C ARG A 44 10.48 2.17 -12.41
N GLN A 45 10.16 2.45 -13.69
CA GLN A 45 8.79 2.75 -14.11
C GLN A 45 7.86 1.55 -13.91
N ALA A 46 8.33 0.34 -14.25
CA ALA A 46 7.57 -0.89 -14.06
C ALA A 46 7.33 -1.19 -12.57
N GLU A 47 8.35 -1.04 -11.72
CA GLU A 47 8.25 -1.18 -10.26
C GLU A 47 7.25 -0.17 -9.68
N ASP A 48 7.36 1.10 -10.05
CA ASP A 48 6.46 2.16 -9.58
C ASP A 48 5.00 1.89 -9.97
N HIS A 49 4.76 1.29 -11.14
CA HIS A 49 3.41 0.99 -11.59
C HIS A 49 2.86 -0.29 -10.93
N MET A 50 3.63 -1.36 -10.92
CA MET A 50 3.18 -2.69 -10.49
C MET A 50 3.30 -2.89 -8.99
N MET A 51 4.42 -2.50 -8.37
CA MET A 51 4.66 -2.75 -6.95
C MET A 51 3.96 -1.75 -6.04
N ARG A 52 3.71 -0.52 -6.52
CA ARG A 52 3.06 0.52 -5.70
C ARG A 52 1.65 0.13 -5.27
N SER A 53 0.86 -0.48 -6.15
CA SER A 53 -0.48 -0.98 -5.79
C SER A 53 -0.37 -2.09 -4.75
N VAL A 54 0.52 -3.06 -4.96
CA VAL A 54 0.79 -4.16 -4.03
C VAL A 54 1.17 -3.65 -2.64
N TYR A 55 2.11 -2.70 -2.54
CA TYR A 55 2.48 -2.10 -1.26
C TYR A 55 1.34 -1.33 -0.58
N ASN A 56 0.45 -0.70 -1.36
CA ASN A 56 -0.71 -0.01 -0.81
C ASN A 56 -1.73 -1.01 -0.24
N ASP A 57 -1.97 -2.11 -0.93
CA ASP A 57 -2.88 -3.16 -0.47
C ASP A 57 -2.35 -3.82 0.80
N ILE A 58 -1.05 -4.16 0.82
CA ILE A 58 -0.37 -4.67 2.00
C ILE A 58 -0.50 -3.69 3.17
N ARG A 59 -0.18 -2.40 2.96
CA ARG A 59 -0.25 -1.38 4.02
C ARG A 59 -1.67 -1.24 4.56
N SER A 60 -2.67 -1.24 3.69
CA SER A 60 -4.08 -1.14 4.08
C SER A 60 -4.50 -2.34 4.92
N TRP A 61 -4.15 -3.55 4.46
CA TRP A 61 -4.43 -4.80 5.16
C TRP A 61 -3.76 -4.85 6.54
N VAL A 62 -2.45 -4.59 6.62
CA VAL A 62 -1.70 -4.58 7.89
C VAL A 62 -2.26 -3.53 8.85
N ARG A 63 -2.54 -2.32 8.36
CA ARG A 63 -3.13 -1.25 9.18
C ARG A 63 -4.47 -1.67 9.79
N GLY A 64 -5.35 -2.27 9.00
CA GLY A 64 -6.66 -2.74 9.47
C GLY A 64 -6.49 -3.76 10.59
N HIS A 65 -5.70 -4.81 10.36
CA HIS A 65 -5.51 -5.89 11.34
C HIS A 65 -4.79 -5.43 12.61
N ALA A 66 -3.77 -4.58 12.48
CA ALA A 66 -3.08 -4.03 13.63
C ALA A 66 -4.00 -3.14 14.48
N GLN A 67 -4.84 -2.32 13.83
CA GLN A 67 -5.82 -1.48 14.53
C GLN A 67 -6.84 -2.34 15.28
N ASP A 68 -7.41 -3.35 14.63
CA ASP A 68 -8.41 -4.23 15.25
C ASP A 68 -7.83 -4.98 16.46
N TYR A 69 -6.61 -5.50 16.32
CA TYR A 69 -5.91 -6.18 17.41
C TYR A 69 -5.69 -5.27 18.63
N VAL A 70 -5.18 -4.05 18.41
CA VAL A 70 -4.90 -3.10 19.50
C VAL A 70 -6.20 -2.63 20.16
N LEU A 71 -7.25 -2.38 19.39
CA LEU A 71 -8.56 -1.98 19.91
C LEU A 71 -9.19 -3.10 20.73
N GLU A 72 -9.09 -4.35 20.29
CA GLU A 72 -9.62 -5.50 21.02
C GLU A 72 -8.85 -5.73 22.34
N TYR A 73 -7.53 -5.61 22.30
CA TYR A 73 -6.71 -5.67 23.50
C TYR A 73 -7.09 -4.57 24.51
N PHE A 74 -7.28 -3.34 24.04
CA PHE A 74 -7.73 -2.22 24.88
C PHE A 74 -9.12 -2.46 25.50
N ARG A 75 -10.07 -3.03 24.74
CA ARG A 75 -11.39 -3.40 25.26
C ARG A 75 -11.26 -4.38 26.43
N LEU A 76 -10.45 -5.42 26.29
CA LEU A 76 -10.21 -6.40 27.37
C LEU A 76 -9.66 -5.76 28.65
N LEU A 77 -8.73 -4.80 28.52
CA LEU A 77 -8.20 -4.06 29.68
C LEU A 77 -9.27 -3.18 30.32
N THR A 78 -9.99 -2.43 29.49
CA THR A 78 -11.04 -1.51 29.94
C THR A 78 -12.18 -2.24 30.65
N GLU A 79 -12.64 -3.38 30.12
CA GLU A 79 -13.69 -4.18 30.76
C GLU A 79 -13.24 -4.72 32.12
N ARG A 80 -12.00 -5.20 32.23
CA ARG A 80 -11.43 -5.62 33.53
C ARG A 80 -11.41 -4.48 34.54
N ARG A 81 -11.02 -3.28 34.10
CA ARG A 81 -10.93 -2.11 34.97
C ARG A 81 -12.31 -1.61 35.40
N LYS A 82 -13.30 -1.62 34.51
CA LYS A 82 -14.70 -1.31 34.83
C LYS A 82 -15.24 -2.29 35.88
N ASN A 83 -14.97 -3.58 35.73
CA ASN A 83 -15.39 -4.59 36.72
C ASN A 83 -14.76 -4.34 38.09
N ALA A 84 -13.45 -4.06 38.14
CA ALA A 84 -12.76 -3.72 39.38
C ALA A 84 -13.32 -2.43 40.02
N HIS A 85 -13.67 -1.43 39.19
CA HIS A 85 -14.28 -0.19 39.65
C HIS A 85 -15.67 -0.40 40.26
N THR A 86 -16.51 -1.24 39.64
CA THR A 86 -17.81 -1.61 40.20
C THR A 86 -17.65 -2.22 41.59
N THR A 87 -16.75 -3.21 41.75
CA THR A 87 -16.46 -3.80 43.06
C THR A 87 -15.95 -2.78 44.08
N HIS A 88 -15.12 -1.83 43.65
CA HIS A 88 -14.62 -0.78 44.53
C HIS A 88 -15.75 0.16 44.99
N LEU A 89 -16.68 0.53 44.11
CA LEU A 89 -17.85 1.33 44.48
C LEU A 89 -18.76 0.59 45.48
N ASP A 90 -18.95 -0.72 45.29
CA ASP A 90 -19.72 -1.54 46.23
C ASP A 90 -19.06 -1.56 47.62
N GLN A 91 -17.74 -1.66 47.69
CA GLN A 91 -16.97 -1.58 48.94
C GLN A 91 -17.10 -0.22 49.63
N ILE A 92 -16.95 0.89 48.88
CA ILE A 92 -17.14 2.24 49.40
C ILE A 92 -18.55 2.41 49.98
N THR A 93 -19.55 1.88 49.27
CA THR A 93 -20.96 1.94 49.69
C THR A 93 -21.19 1.14 50.96
N ALA A 94 -20.72 -0.11 51.02
CA ALA A 94 -20.86 -0.97 52.19
C ALA A 94 -20.14 -0.39 53.43
N HIS A 95 -18.93 0.13 53.27
CA HIS A 95 -18.17 0.77 54.34
C HIS A 95 -18.89 2.01 54.89
N SER A 96 -19.40 2.86 54.00
CA SER A 96 -20.12 4.08 54.39
C SER A 96 -21.40 3.75 55.15
N PHE A 97 -22.14 2.75 54.69
CA PHE A 97 -23.35 2.28 55.35
C PHE A 97 -23.05 1.66 56.72
N TYR A 98 -22.02 0.80 56.82
CA TYR A 98 -21.68 0.13 58.08
C TYR A 98 -21.22 1.10 59.18
N HIS A 99 -20.38 2.08 58.84
CA HIS A 99 -19.79 2.99 59.84
C HIS A 99 -20.63 4.23 60.13
N TYR A 100 -21.32 4.76 59.13
CA TYR A 100 -22.01 6.06 59.24
C TYR A 100 -23.52 5.96 59.03
N ASN A 101 -24.04 4.77 58.69
CA ASN A 101 -25.44 4.53 58.31
C ASN A 101 -25.95 5.56 57.27
N ALA A 102 -25.04 5.96 56.38
CA ALA A 102 -25.25 7.02 55.42
C ALA A 102 -24.70 6.62 54.04
N PRO A 103 -25.22 7.21 52.96
CA PRO A 103 -24.65 7.03 51.64
C PRO A 103 -23.18 7.48 51.57
N PRO A 104 -22.39 6.93 50.63
CA PRO A 104 -20.99 7.34 50.46
C PRO A 104 -20.85 8.82 50.09
N HIS A 105 -19.81 9.45 50.62
CA HIS A 105 -19.58 10.88 50.43
C HIS A 105 -19.29 11.18 48.94
N PRO A 106 -19.88 12.24 48.34
CA PRO A 106 -19.71 12.55 46.92
C PRO A 106 -18.26 12.64 46.46
N ASN A 107 -17.36 13.19 47.29
CA ASN A 107 -15.93 13.27 46.97
C ASN A 107 -15.27 11.89 46.81
N GLN A 108 -15.68 10.88 47.58
CA GLN A 108 -15.11 9.52 47.45
C GLN A 108 -15.51 8.89 46.12
N ILE A 109 -16.76 9.11 45.69
CA ILE A 109 -17.24 8.67 44.39
C ILE A 109 -16.48 9.41 43.28
N ALA A 110 -16.35 10.73 43.38
CA ALA A 110 -15.63 11.54 42.39
C ALA A 110 -14.15 11.11 42.27
N GLU A 111 -13.50 10.82 43.39
CA GLU A 111 -12.13 10.29 43.40
C GLU A 111 -12.03 8.94 42.72
N ALA A 112 -12.94 8.00 43.03
CA ALA A 112 -12.99 6.69 42.39
C ALA A 112 -13.20 6.81 40.87
N GLN A 113 -14.08 7.69 40.42
CA GLN A 113 -14.30 7.95 38.98
C GLN A 113 -13.06 8.56 38.32
N GLY A 114 -12.38 9.48 39.01
CA GLY A 114 -11.11 10.05 38.54
C GLY A 114 -10.01 8.99 38.42
N ALA A 115 -9.94 8.05 39.37
CA ALA A 115 -9.00 6.93 39.33
C ALA A 115 -9.30 5.97 38.17
N LEU A 116 -10.58 5.63 37.93
CA LEU A 116 -10.98 4.84 36.77
C LEU A 116 -10.54 5.50 35.46
N LYS A 117 -10.80 6.79 35.30
CA LYS A 117 -10.44 7.53 34.08
C LYS A 117 -8.93 7.51 33.81
N ARG A 118 -8.12 7.84 34.82
CA ARG A 118 -6.64 7.78 34.70
C ARG A 118 -6.17 6.38 34.30
N GLY A 119 -6.76 5.36 34.92
CA GLY A 119 -6.45 3.98 34.58
C GLY A 119 -6.80 3.59 33.15
N ILE A 120 -7.95 4.04 32.63
CA ILE A 120 -8.33 3.81 31.23
C ILE A 120 -7.35 4.53 30.29
N ASP A 121 -6.90 5.73 30.64
CA ASP A 121 -5.91 6.48 29.85
C ASP A 121 -4.56 5.76 29.80
N GLU A 122 -4.12 5.19 30.93
CA GLU A 122 -2.92 4.35 31.02
C GLU A 122 -3.06 3.08 30.17
N ASP A 123 -4.20 2.40 30.23
CA ASP A 123 -4.47 1.20 29.41
C ASP A 123 -4.45 1.53 27.91
N TRP A 124 -4.98 2.70 27.54
CA TRP A 124 -4.93 3.17 26.15
C TRP A 124 -3.50 3.44 25.70
N GLN A 125 -2.72 4.16 26.51
CA GLN A 125 -1.31 4.43 26.23
C GLN A 125 -0.52 3.13 26.06
N ALA A 126 -0.69 2.17 26.97
CA ALA A 126 -0.05 0.87 26.89
C ALA A 126 -0.46 0.09 25.63
N SER A 127 -1.74 0.19 25.22
CA SER A 127 -2.23 -0.46 24.00
C SER A 127 -1.60 0.11 22.74
N VAL A 128 -1.51 1.44 22.63
CA VAL A 128 -0.88 2.14 21.49
C VAL A 128 0.62 1.85 21.41
N GLN A 129 1.30 1.70 22.55
CA GLN A 129 2.73 1.38 22.57
C GLN A 129 3.07 0.03 21.92
N ARG A 130 2.09 -0.86 21.71
CA ARG A 130 2.27 -2.16 21.07
C ARG A 130 2.27 -2.12 19.54
N TYR A 131 2.01 -0.96 18.93
CA TYR A 131 1.95 -0.88 17.47
C TYR A 131 3.21 -1.38 16.77
N PRO A 132 4.45 -1.06 17.20
CA PRO A 132 5.65 -1.52 16.51
C PRO A 132 5.70 -3.04 16.34
N GLU A 133 5.52 -3.80 17.42
CA GLU A 133 5.60 -5.26 17.40
C GLU A 133 4.41 -5.88 16.66
N VAL A 134 3.22 -5.31 16.82
CA VAL A 134 2.01 -5.78 16.12
C VAL A 134 2.16 -5.57 14.61
N LEU A 135 2.68 -4.42 14.19
CA LEU A 135 2.95 -4.14 12.78
C LEU A 135 4.01 -5.10 12.22
N GLU A 136 5.12 -5.32 12.96
CA GLU A 136 6.16 -6.26 12.55
C GLU A 136 5.60 -7.68 12.34
N TYR A 137 4.77 -8.15 13.27
CA TYR A 137 4.08 -9.44 13.14
C TYR A 137 3.24 -9.52 11.86
N PHE A 138 2.34 -8.55 11.64
CA PHE A 138 1.44 -8.59 10.47
C PHE A 138 2.18 -8.38 9.14
N TYR A 139 3.22 -7.56 9.10
CA TYR A 139 4.08 -7.48 7.92
C TYR A 139 4.84 -8.79 7.68
N GLY A 140 5.26 -9.49 8.74
CA GLY A 140 5.92 -10.80 8.65
C GLY A 140 5.04 -11.92 8.14
N LEU A 141 3.71 -11.77 8.15
CA LEU A 141 2.77 -12.72 7.53
C LEU A 141 2.66 -12.56 6.01
N VAL A 142 3.16 -11.46 5.44
CA VAL A 142 3.07 -11.19 4.02
C VAL A 142 4.18 -11.94 3.29
N GLU A 143 3.80 -12.87 2.42
CA GLU A 143 4.73 -13.62 1.58
C GLU A 143 4.61 -13.20 0.12
N LEU A 144 5.74 -12.87 -0.51
CA LEU A 144 5.85 -12.62 -1.94
C LEU A 144 6.80 -13.65 -2.55
N SER A 145 6.28 -14.51 -3.41
CA SER A 145 7.06 -15.54 -4.11
C SER A 145 7.30 -15.15 -5.56
N LEU A 146 8.48 -15.47 -6.07
CA LEU A 146 8.80 -15.37 -7.49
C LEU A 146 8.49 -16.70 -8.20
N PRO A 147 7.98 -16.67 -9.45
CA PRO A 147 7.85 -17.87 -10.25
C PRO A 147 9.23 -18.48 -10.56
N ALA A 148 9.29 -19.79 -10.78
CA ALA A 148 10.54 -20.46 -11.13
C ALA A 148 10.95 -20.17 -12.59
N ASP A 149 12.26 -20.16 -12.86
CA ASP A 149 12.82 -19.85 -14.20
C ASP A 149 12.35 -20.83 -15.29
N ASP A 150 11.94 -22.04 -14.91
CA ASP A 150 11.51 -23.07 -15.84
C ASP A 150 10.02 -23.04 -16.19
N GLU A 151 9.23 -22.21 -15.52
CA GLU A 151 7.80 -22.05 -15.75
C GLU A 151 7.49 -21.51 -17.16
N PRO A 152 6.45 -22.02 -17.85
CA PRO A 152 6.13 -21.62 -19.21
C PRO A 152 5.77 -20.14 -19.32
N ALA A 153 5.19 -19.55 -18.26
CA ALA A 153 4.87 -18.13 -18.22
C ALA A 153 6.12 -17.23 -18.21
N VAL A 154 7.25 -17.72 -17.69
CA VAL A 154 8.54 -17.02 -17.69
C VAL A 154 9.26 -17.21 -19.02
N LYS A 155 9.23 -18.43 -19.58
CA LYS A 155 9.93 -18.76 -20.84
C LYS A 155 9.28 -18.20 -22.09
N ASP A 156 7.95 -18.28 -22.18
CA ASP A 156 7.16 -17.84 -23.32
C ASP A 156 6.13 -16.79 -22.85
N PRO A 157 6.57 -15.61 -22.37
CA PRO A 157 5.65 -14.58 -21.90
C PRO A 157 4.78 -14.10 -23.07
N PRO A 158 3.48 -13.82 -22.86
CA PRO A 158 2.55 -13.39 -23.91
C PRO A 158 2.77 -11.92 -24.30
N LEU A 159 4.01 -11.56 -24.64
CA LEU A 159 4.40 -10.26 -25.16
C LEU A 159 4.54 -10.40 -26.68
N SER A 160 3.72 -9.66 -27.41
CA SER A 160 3.43 -9.83 -28.84
C SER A 160 4.64 -9.92 -29.80
N ALA A 161 5.86 -9.58 -29.35
CA ALA A 161 7.08 -9.61 -30.16
C ALA A 161 7.70 -11.01 -30.34
N LEU A 162 7.53 -11.95 -29.40
CA LEU A 162 8.23 -13.24 -29.43
C LEU A 162 7.40 -14.38 -30.05
N ASN A 163 6.07 -14.30 -29.94
CA ASN A 163 5.15 -15.36 -30.38
C ASN A 163 4.84 -15.34 -31.89
N GLY A 164 5.30 -14.31 -32.63
CA GLY A 164 4.98 -14.11 -34.05
C GLY A 164 5.71 -15.03 -35.05
N HIS A 165 6.76 -15.75 -34.64
CA HIS A 165 7.63 -16.46 -35.59
C HIS A 165 7.25 -17.90 -35.94
N ARG A 166 6.24 -18.52 -35.31
CA ARG A 166 5.93 -19.95 -35.57
C ARG A 166 4.94 -20.23 -36.71
N LYS A 167 4.37 -19.23 -37.39
CA LYS A 167 3.43 -19.47 -38.52
C LYS A 167 3.58 -18.44 -39.65
N ALA A 168 4.70 -18.48 -40.37
CA ALA A 168 4.81 -17.86 -41.69
C ALA A 168 5.63 -18.70 -42.69
N THR A 169 5.67 -20.03 -42.55
CA THR A 169 6.31 -20.92 -43.53
C THR A 169 5.48 -22.19 -43.72
N ARG A 170 4.55 -22.10 -44.67
CA ARG A 170 3.96 -23.16 -45.52
C ARG A 170 2.51 -22.80 -45.85
N ARG A 171 2.36 -21.92 -46.83
CA ARG A 171 1.25 -21.95 -47.80
C ARG A 171 1.55 -20.94 -48.91
N SER A 172 2.56 -21.28 -49.71
CA SER A 172 2.71 -20.76 -51.06
C SER A 172 3.59 -21.73 -51.83
N LEU A 173 2.95 -22.79 -52.34
CA LEU A 173 3.28 -23.35 -53.64
C LEU A 173 2.18 -24.33 -54.06
N GLU A 174 1.82 -24.22 -55.34
CA GLU A 174 1.04 -25.16 -56.17
C GLU A 174 -0.48 -25.22 -56.01
N GLY A 175 -1.14 -24.71 -57.04
CA GLY A 175 -2.56 -24.89 -57.31
C GLY A 175 -2.86 -26.21 -57.98
N SER A 176 -4.12 -26.61 -57.90
CA SER A 176 -4.78 -27.40 -58.94
C SER A 176 -6.28 -27.13 -58.89
N THR A 177 -6.80 -26.80 -60.07
CA THR A 177 -8.17 -26.66 -60.53
C THR A 177 -9.13 -27.78 -60.10
N SER A 178 -10.37 -27.44 -59.74
CA SER A 178 -11.60 -27.96 -60.39
C SER A 178 -12.91 -27.49 -59.71
N THR A 179 -13.71 -26.71 -60.47
CA THR A 179 -15.16 -26.83 -60.73
C THR A 179 -16.23 -26.86 -59.60
N SER A 180 -17.08 -25.83 -59.67
CA SER A 180 -18.57 -25.86 -59.74
C SER A 180 -19.43 -26.01 -58.47
N SER A 181 -20.16 -24.93 -58.14
CA SER A 181 -21.64 -24.82 -58.11
C SER A 181 -22.04 -23.54 -57.34
N GLU A 182 -22.53 -22.50 -57.99
CA GLU A 182 -23.92 -22.24 -58.40
C GLU A 182 -24.72 -21.42 -57.36
N GLY A 183 -25.01 -20.17 -57.72
CA GLY A 183 -26.20 -19.44 -57.29
C GLY A 183 -26.06 -18.53 -56.05
N ARG A 184 -25.97 -17.22 -56.28
CA ARG A 184 -27.14 -16.31 -56.26
C ARG A 184 -26.71 -14.84 -56.35
N ARG A 185 -27.44 -14.12 -57.21
CA ARG A 185 -27.39 -12.68 -57.50
C ARG A 185 -27.46 -11.79 -56.25
N ALA A 186 -26.62 -10.76 -56.21
CA ALA A 186 -26.81 -9.56 -55.41
C ALA A 186 -27.79 -8.58 -56.08
N PRO A 187 -28.47 -7.74 -55.29
CA PRO A 187 -28.51 -6.31 -55.59
C PRO A 187 -28.37 -5.46 -54.30
N PRO A 188 -28.38 -4.12 -54.34
CA PRO A 188 -27.19 -3.29 -54.26
C PRO A 188 -27.07 -2.48 -52.95
N ALA A 189 -25.92 -1.82 -52.80
CA ALA A 189 -25.55 -0.96 -51.69
C ALA A 189 -26.50 0.24 -51.47
N LEU A 190 -26.82 0.50 -50.21
CA LEU A 190 -27.33 1.78 -49.72
C LEU A 190 -26.47 2.26 -48.55
N SER A 191 -25.96 3.47 -48.73
CA SER A 191 -25.28 4.33 -47.76
C SER A 191 -26.14 4.53 -46.50
N GLY A 192 -25.50 4.63 -45.32
CA GLY A 192 -26.19 5.22 -44.17
C GLY A 192 -25.63 4.90 -42.78
N ALA A 193 -24.77 5.81 -42.31
CA ALA A 193 -24.65 6.26 -40.91
C ALA A 193 -23.78 5.48 -39.89
N PRO A 194 -23.16 6.23 -38.95
CA PRO A 194 -22.07 5.79 -38.09
C PRO A 194 -22.58 5.21 -36.76
N PHE A 195 -21.76 4.35 -36.17
CA PHE A 195 -21.96 3.72 -34.87
C PHE A 195 -22.35 4.72 -33.76
N PRO A 196 -23.36 4.42 -32.92
CA PRO A 196 -23.67 5.23 -31.74
C PRO A 196 -22.65 4.99 -30.62
N PRO A 197 -22.23 6.04 -29.88
CA PRO A 197 -21.36 5.89 -28.72
C PRO A 197 -22.13 5.30 -27.54
N THR A 198 -21.47 4.38 -26.85
CA THR A 198 -21.94 3.71 -25.64
C THR A 198 -22.17 4.73 -24.52
N SER A 199 -23.38 4.72 -23.97
CA SER A 199 -23.80 5.53 -22.83
C SER A 199 -23.04 5.14 -21.56
N TYR A 200 -22.13 5.98 -21.09
CA TYR A 200 -21.64 5.92 -19.71
C TYR A 200 -22.64 6.66 -18.83
N SER A 201 -23.48 5.90 -18.11
CA SER A 201 -24.35 6.46 -17.09
C SER A 201 -23.49 7.08 -15.99
N GLY A 202 -23.63 8.39 -15.83
CA GLY A 202 -23.13 9.14 -14.70
C GLY A 202 -23.70 8.61 -13.39
N ARG A 203 -22.80 8.39 -12.43
CA ARG A 203 -23.11 8.47 -11.01
C ARG A 203 -22.35 9.65 -10.45
N ASP A 204 -23.02 10.80 -10.48
CA ASP A 204 -22.79 11.89 -9.55
C ASP A 204 -23.12 11.38 -8.13
N LEU A 205 -22.10 11.31 -7.28
CA LEU A 205 -22.27 11.43 -5.84
C LEU A 205 -21.56 12.71 -5.39
N ALA A 206 -22.20 13.83 -5.72
CA ALA A 206 -21.99 15.09 -5.04
C ALA A 206 -22.53 14.96 -3.60
N LEU A 207 -21.65 14.62 -2.66
CA LEU A 207 -21.91 14.87 -1.24
C LEU A 207 -21.40 16.27 -0.92
N ASP A 208 -22.35 17.20 -0.90
CA ASP A 208 -22.27 18.47 -0.19
C ASP A 208 -21.68 18.27 1.21
N ARG A 209 -20.47 18.77 1.43
CA ARG A 209 -20.00 19.10 2.78
C ARG A 209 -19.35 20.47 2.75
N ARG A 210 -20.21 21.50 2.87
CA ARG A 210 -19.82 22.86 3.27
C ARG A 210 -19.09 22.80 4.61
N GLY A 211 -17.77 22.87 4.59
CA GLY A 211 -16.94 23.26 5.72
C GLY A 211 -16.43 24.67 5.47
N SER A 212 -17.10 25.68 6.05
CA SER A 212 -16.59 27.04 6.09
C SER A 212 -15.34 27.09 6.96
N GLN A 213 -14.19 27.35 6.34
CA GLN A 213 -12.94 27.69 7.01
C GLN A 213 -12.80 29.22 7.06
N PRO A 214 -12.56 29.84 8.23
CA PRO A 214 -11.95 31.16 8.32
C PRO A 214 -10.44 31.06 8.67
N PRO A 215 -9.66 32.10 8.33
CA PRO A 215 -8.23 31.97 8.03
C PRO A 215 -7.30 32.07 9.24
N ALA A 216 -6.07 31.61 9.00
CA ALA A 216 -4.90 31.70 9.86
C ALA A 216 -4.59 33.13 10.31
N ARG A 217 -4.31 33.31 11.61
CA ARG A 217 -3.71 34.54 12.16
C ARG A 217 -2.28 34.24 12.62
N ARG A 218 -1.34 35.02 12.07
CA ARG A 218 0.10 35.06 12.38
C ARG A 218 0.38 35.46 13.85
N PRO A 219 1.60 35.23 14.36
CA PRO A 219 1.92 35.25 15.79
C PRO A 219 2.13 36.65 16.34
N SER A 220 1.66 36.88 17.56
CA SER A 220 2.00 38.09 18.35
C SER A 220 3.11 37.75 19.34
N THR A 221 4.26 38.36 19.13
CA THR A 221 5.34 38.57 20.09
C THR A 221 4.92 39.56 21.19
N ALA A 222 5.59 39.45 22.36
CA ALA A 222 5.55 40.33 23.55
C ALA A 222 4.29 40.17 24.44
N HIS A 223 4.35 39.98 25.76
CA HIS A 223 5.35 40.33 26.77
C HIS A 223 5.42 39.27 27.88
N MET A 224 6.63 38.86 28.22
CA MET A 224 6.95 38.13 29.44
C MET A 224 7.25 39.16 30.54
N PRO A 225 6.67 39.06 31.74
CA PRO A 225 7.02 39.96 32.85
C PRO A 225 8.42 39.62 33.40
N PRO A 226 9.24 40.62 33.78
CA PRO A 226 10.58 40.39 34.30
C PRO A 226 10.54 39.82 35.74
N PRO A 227 11.54 39.02 36.13
CA PRO A 227 11.68 38.57 37.52
C PRO A 227 12.21 39.71 38.42
N PRO A 228 11.74 39.85 39.67
CA PRO A 228 12.39 40.73 40.62
C PRO A 228 13.69 40.10 41.13
N SER A 229 14.81 40.78 40.88
CA SER A 229 16.13 40.50 41.46
C SER A 229 16.31 41.29 42.76
N SER A 230 16.44 40.53 43.86
CA SER A 230 17.35 40.69 45.02
C SER A 230 17.58 42.07 45.67
N TYR A 231 17.24 42.24 46.96
CA TYR A 231 18.19 42.63 48.03
C TYR A 231 17.58 42.69 49.45
N TYR A 232 18.43 42.50 50.47
CA TYR A 232 18.26 42.46 51.94
C TYR A 232 17.71 41.15 52.53
N GLY A 233 18.36 40.50 53.50
CA GLY A 233 19.57 40.81 54.25
C GLY A 233 19.74 39.70 55.30
N GLY A 234 20.91 39.07 55.32
CA GLY A 234 21.26 38.10 56.35
C GLY A 234 21.70 38.82 57.62
N PHE A 235 21.04 38.52 58.74
CA PHE A 235 21.57 38.79 60.06
C PHE A 235 22.02 37.48 60.70
N ARG A 236 23.27 37.52 61.18
CA ARG A 236 23.80 36.67 62.24
C ARG A 236 23.08 36.96 63.55
#